data_AF-A0AAI9T7Q4-F1
#
_entry.id   AF-A0AAI9T7Q4-F1
#
_cell.length_a   1.000
_cell.length_b   1.000
_cell.length_c   1.000
_cell.angle_alpha   90.00
_cell.angle_beta   90.00
_cell.angle_gamma   90.00
#
_symmetry.space_group_name_H-M   'P 1'
#
loop_
_entity.id
_entity.type
_entity.pdbx_description
1 polymer ?
#
loop_
_entity_poly.entity_id
_entity_poly.type
_entity_poly.pdbx_seq_one_letter_code
_entity_poly.pdbx_strand_id
1 'polypeptide(L)'
;MKSSAKRDTKLPDQLWPNGGDAKAKKSDFNARDDDMNEDTVGEASPPKKLFGKSHVHRMSVPVKPNEKSASPALSKKGSLDRYHKSYYIDQAGTGVIALKDTENLPICLIKDRDAGKLRIRGLQFASHRNILSLIDHFQSGYTLHLVYEYEHLAISLGCVAGNVQFSDADIATVCREILEGLKFIHSALRTSYGLLDFSNVLLTWQGEVKLGTSCPLNLNFTNSREANIGESLLKEHSSDTIQKDIQDVGSIVVFLSDRTAALLGSSHDPDTSPLSQMAYSFVQRTKEDTTVESLIKDEFLHLANPGGAWSLKRHYFRTLPLGIRIGSKANEDDN
;
A
#
# COMPACT_ATOMS: atom_id res chain seq x y z
N MET A 1 39.68 34.16 -11.12
CA MET A 1 38.81 34.06 -12.31
C MET A 1 39.16 32.79 -13.07
N LYS A 2 38.27 31.79 -13.07
CA LYS A 2 38.39 30.57 -13.90
C LYS A 2 37.01 30.30 -14.51
N SER A 3 36.98 30.18 -15.84
CA SER A 3 35.77 30.16 -16.67
C SER A 3 35.03 28.83 -16.62
N SER A 4 33.71 28.91 -16.57
CA SER A 4 32.77 27.79 -16.71
C SER A 4 32.65 27.40 -18.19
N ALA A 5 32.89 26.13 -18.51
CA ALA A 5 32.59 25.54 -19.82
C ALA A 5 31.30 24.72 -19.72
N LYS A 6 30.25 25.18 -20.41
CA LYS A 6 28.97 24.48 -20.58
C LYS A 6 29.20 23.23 -21.44
N ARG A 7 28.74 22.06 -20.97
CA ARG A 7 28.67 20.84 -21.78
C ARG A 7 27.32 20.81 -22.49
N ASP A 8 27.36 20.95 -23.82
CA ASP A 8 26.26 20.68 -24.74
C ASP A 8 26.20 19.17 -24.99
N THR A 9 25.09 18.53 -24.65
CA THR A 9 24.84 17.12 -24.99
C THR A 9 23.79 17.08 -26.10
N LYS A 10 24.24 16.87 -27.35
CA LYS A 10 23.35 16.50 -28.46
C LYS A 10 23.30 14.97 -28.59
N LEU A 11 22.11 14.42 -28.67
CA LEU A 11 21.87 12.99 -28.94
C LEU A 11 22.14 12.67 -30.43
N PRO A 12 22.67 11.49 -30.79
CA PRO A 12 22.92 11.11 -32.18
C PRO A 12 21.64 10.73 -32.94
N ASP A 13 21.51 11.22 -34.18
CA ASP A 13 20.34 11.09 -35.05
C ASP A 13 20.14 9.70 -35.71
N GLN A 14 20.58 8.60 -35.09
CA GLN A 14 20.52 7.26 -35.71
C GLN A 14 19.99 6.20 -34.75
N LEU A 15 18.67 6.19 -34.56
CA LEU A 15 17.95 5.12 -33.86
C LEU A 15 16.58 4.85 -34.50
N TRP A 16 16.48 4.75 -35.83
CA TRP A 16 15.30 4.15 -36.48
C TRP A 16 15.69 3.37 -37.74
N PRO A 17 15.20 2.14 -37.95
CA PRO A 17 15.49 1.36 -39.15
C PRO A 17 14.71 1.90 -40.35
N ASN A 18 15.41 2.05 -41.47
CA ASN A 18 14.89 2.40 -42.79
C ASN A 18 13.74 1.47 -43.23
N GLY A 19 12.65 2.08 -43.70
CA GLY A 19 11.60 1.41 -44.44
C GLY A 19 10.79 2.39 -45.28
N GLY A 20 11.16 2.56 -46.55
CA GLY A 20 10.22 2.78 -47.65
C GLY A 20 9.80 4.22 -47.98
N ASP A 21 10.54 4.82 -48.90
CA ASP A 21 10.11 5.73 -49.98
C ASP A 21 8.67 6.28 -49.96
N ALA A 22 8.54 7.60 -49.76
CA ALA A 22 7.51 8.38 -50.45
C ALA A 22 7.96 9.84 -50.63
N LYS A 23 8.06 10.22 -51.91
CA LYS A 23 8.53 11.50 -52.44
C LYS A 23 7.78 12.71 -51.89
N ALA A 24 8.54 13.72 -51.52
CA ALA A 24 8.08 15.09 -51.33
C ALA A 24 7.46 15.66 -52.61
N LYS A 25 6.29 16.31 -52.47
CA LYS A 25 5.90 17.42 -53.34
C LYS A 25 5.40 18.57 -52.49
N LYS A 26 6.16 19.66 -52.56
CA LYS A 26 5.82 21.03 -52.15
C LYS A 26 4.56 21.49 -52.88
N SER A 27 3.70 22.22 -52.18
CA SER A 27 3.24 23.54 -52.62
C SER A 27 2.38 24.18 -51.54
N ASP A 28 2.91 25.21 -50.87
CA ASP A 28 2.10 26.36 -50.46
C ASP A 28 2.81 27.59 -51.02
N PHE A 29 2.05 28.39 -51.76
CA PHE A 29 2.46 29.70 -52.23
C PHE A 29 1.39 30.70 -51.78
N ASN A 30 1.88 31.74 -51.12
CA ASN A 30 1.31 33.06 -50.87
C ASN A 30 0.27 33.25 -49.76
N ALA A 31 0.83 33.75 -48.66
CA ALA A 31 0.31 34.86 -47.88
C ALA A 31 -0.13 36.05 -48.76
N ARG A 32 -1.17 36.75 -48.27
CA ARG A 32 -1.29 38.20 -48.34
C ARG A 32 -2.21 38.69 -47.21
N ASP A 33 -1.75 39.78 -46.61
CA ASP A 33 -2.26 40.52 -45.46
C ASP A 33 -3.61 41.21 -45.75
N ASP A 34 -4.39 41.48 -44.70
CA ASP A 34 -4.83 42.84 -44.32
C ASP A 34 -5.91 42.86 -43.21
N ASP A 35 -5.62 43.68 -42.19
CA ASP A 35 -6.45 44.56 -41.33
C ASP A 35 -7.68 44.13 -40.49
N MET A 36 -7.53 44.47 -39.19
CA MET A 36 -8.46 45.03 -38.17
C MET A 36 -9.98 45.06 -38.40
N ASN A 37 -10.77 44.52 -37.44
CA ASN A 37 -11.67 45.31 -36.56
C ASN A 37 -12.51 44.47 -35.56
N GLU A 38 -12.92 45.16 -34.50
CA GLU A 38 -13.71 44.80 -33.31
C GLU A 38 -15.18 44.34 -33.55
N ASP A 39 -15.66 43.57 -32.57
CA ASP A 39 -17.02 43.45 -32.00
C ASP A 39 -18.26 43.25 -32.90
N THR A 40 -18.91 42.09 -32.76
CA THR A 40 -20.35 42.00 -32.43
C THR A 40 -20.84 40.57 -32.12
N VAL A 41 -21.76 40.50 -31.15
CA VAL A 41 -22.52 39.33 -30.67
C VAL A 41 -23.64 38.95 -31.66
N GLY A 42 -23.86 37.65 -31.89
CA GLY A 42 -25.05 37.15 -32.60
C GLY A 42 -25.17 35.62 -32.59
N GLU A 43 -26.20 35.10 -31.92
CA GLU A 43 -26.66 33.70 -31.93
C GLU A 43 -27.13 33.24 -33.33
N ALA A 44 -26.70 32.04 -33.77
CA ALA A 44 -27.51 31.07 -34.52
C ALA A 44 -26.73 29.76 -34.79
N SER A 45 -27.32 28.60 -34.48
CA SER A 45 -26.88 27.26 -34.92
C SER A 45 -27.54 26.88 -36.26
N PRO A 46 -27.19 25.74 -36.91
CA PRO A 46 -25.89 25.18 -37.30
C PRO A 46 -25.84 24.84 -38.83
N PRO A 47 -24.69 24.40 -39.38
CA PRO A 47 -24.78 23.37 -40.42
C PRO A 47 -23.78 22.20 -40.30
N LYS A 48 -24.36 21.02 -40.48
CA LYS A 48 -23.89 19.74 -41.03
C LYS A 48 -22.38 19.57 -41.39
N LYS A 49 -21.78 18.61 -40.69
CA LYS A 49 -20.80 17.57 -41.11
C LYS A 49 -19.81 17.91 -42.25
N LEU A 50 -18.52 17.91 -41.90
CA LEU A 50 -17.48 17.26 -42.70
C LEU A 50 -16.44 16.59 -41.79
N PHE A 51 -16.19 15.32 -42.07
CA PHE A 51 -15.26 14.43 -41.38
C PHE A 51 -13.82 14.81 -41.70
N GLY A 52 -12.96 14.87 -40.67
CA GLY A 52 -11.50 14.86 -40.79
C GLY A 52 -10.93 14.01 -39.66
N LYS A 53 -10.45 12.82 -40.01
CA LYS A 53 -10.04 11.72 -39.11
C LYS A 53 -8.70 12.03 -38.43
N SER A 54 -8.65 12.02 -37.10
CA SER A 54 -7.40 11.84 -36.35
C SER A 54 -7.18 10.34 -36.13
N HIS A 55 -6.15 9.79 -36.79
CA HIS A 55 -5.71 8.41 -36.63
C HIS A 55 -4.99 8.24 -35.28
N VAL A 56 -5.72 7.83 -34.25
CA VAL A 56 -5.12 7.18 -33.08
C VAL A 56 -4.91 5.71 -33.46
N HIS A 57 -3.65 5.27 -33.55
CA HIS A 57 -3.32 3.85 -33.69
C HIS A 57 -3.74 3.10 -32.41
N ARG A 58 -4.99 2.64 -32.39
CA ARG A 58 -5.52 1.69 -31.41
C ARG A 58 -5.09 0.29 -31.86
N MET A 59 -4.06 -0.26 -31.23
CA MET A 59 -3.76 -1.70 -31.31
C MET A 59 -4.99 -2.46 -30.81
N SER A 60 -5.83 -2.89 -31.74
CA SER A 60 -7.08 -3.58 -31.47
C SER A 60 -6.82 -5.06 -31.70
N VAL A 61 -6.62 -5.83 -30.63
CA VAL A 61 -6.69 -7.30 -30.72
C VAL A 61 -8.17 -7.65 -30.94
N PRO A 62 -8.55 -8.39 -31.99
CA PRO A 62 -9.95 -8.76 -32.19
C PRO A 62 -10.33 -9.84 -31.17
N VAL A 63 -11.05 -9.48 -30.11
CA VAL A 63 -11.79 -10.46 -29.30
C VAL A 63 -13.08 -10.76 -30.07
N LYS A 64 -13.17 -11.95 -30.66
CA LYS A 64 -14.43 -12.44 -31.21
C LYS A 64 -15.38 -12.72 -30.02
N PRO A 65 -16.56 -12.08 -29.94
CA PRO A 65 -17.53 -12.45 -28.93
C PRO A 65 -18.06 -13.85 -29.27
N ASN A 66 -17.88 -14.80 -28.36
CA ASN A 66 -18.51 -16.10 -28.48
C ASN A 66 -19.96 -15.97 -28.04
N GLU A 67 -20.87 -15.83 -29.00
CA GLU A 67 -22.31 -15.88 -28.76
C GLU A 67 -22.70 -17.29 -28.33
N LYS A 68 -22.69 -17.55 -27.01
CA LYS A 68 -23.46 -18.61 -26.35
C LYS A 68 -23.31 -18.51 -24.83
N SER A 69 -24.23 -17.76 -24.21
CA SER A 69 -24.93 -18.10 -22.95
C SER A 69 -25.45 -16.83 -22.27
N ALA A 70 -26.53 -16.28 -22.82
CA ALA A 70 -27.43 -15.50 -21.99
C ALA A 70 -28.27 -16.47 -21.17
N SER A 71 -27.98 -16.58 -19.88
CA SER A 71 -28.89 -17.15 -18.88
C SER A 71 -28.86 -16.26 -17.64
N PRO A 72 -30.02 -15.84 -17.11
CA PRO A 72 -30.08 -14.98 -15.93
C PRO A 72 -29.89 -15.86 -14.68
N ALA A 73 -28.89 -15.55 -13.85
CA ALA A 73 -28.66 -16.25 -12.60
C ALA A 73 -28.31 -15.22 -11.52
N LEU A 74 -29.25 -14.87 -10.64
CA LEU A 74 -29.50 -15.57 -9.38
C LEU A 74 -28.24 -15.53 -8.48
N SER A 75 -28.23 -14.53 -7.58
CA SER A 75 -27.52 -14.47 -6.29
C SER A 75 -26.40 -15.50 -6.10
N LYS A 76 -25.17 -15.15 -6.50
CA LYS A 76 -23.99 -16.01 -6.27
C LYS A 76 -23.28 -15.63 -4.97
N LYS A 77 -23.26 -16.60 -4.05
CA LYS A 77 -22.24 -16.80 -3.02
C LYS A 77 -20.86 -16.60 -3.66
N GLY A 78 -20.00 -15.77 -3.06
CA GLY A 78 -18.72 -15.33 -3.65
C GLY A 78 -17.85 -16.50 -4.10
N SER A 79 -17.71 -16.67 -5.42
CA SER A 79 -16.87 -17.69 -6.05
C SER A 79 -15.46 -17.15 -6.31
N LEU A 80 -14.49 -18.07 -6.37
CA LEU A 80 -13.09 -17.81 -6.76
C LEU A 80 -13.01 -17.15 -8.15
N ASP A 81 -13.95 -17.46 -9.04
CA ASP A 81 -14.09 -16.94 -10.41
C ASP A 81 -14.13 -15.40 -10.52
N ARG A 82 -14.30 -14.67 -9.40
CA ARG A 82 -14.33 -13.20 -9.37
C ARG A 82 -12.95 -12.56 -9.24
N TYR A 83 -11.88 -13.34 -9.11
CA TYR A 83 -10.53 -12.83 -8.86
C TYR A 83 -9.52 -13.50 -9.79
N HIS A 84 -8.79 -12.68 -10.56
CA HIS A 84 -7.70 -13.14 -11.42
C HIS A 84 -6.36 -12.96 -10.72
N LYS A 85 -5.78 -14.05 -10.21
CA LYS A 85 -4.49 -14.05 -9.50
C LYS A 85 -3.31 -13.91 -10.46
N SER A 86 -2.22 -13.28 -10.00
CA SER A 86 -1.07 -12.96 -10.85
C SER A 86 0.30 -13.27 -10.20
N TYR A 87 0.69 -12.54 -9.15
CA TYR A 87 2.02 -12.66 -8.53
C TYR A 87 1.93 -12.76 -7.02
N TYR A 88 2.71 -13.65 -6.42
CA TYR A 88 2.92 -13.69 -4.98
C TYR A 88 3.83 -12.55 -4.56
N ILE A 89 3.43 -11.79 -3.54
CA ILE A 89 4.24 -10.73 -2.94
C ILE A 89 4.17 -10.81 -1.42
N ASP A 90 5.08 -10.11 -0.77
CA ASP A 90 5.07 -9.91 0.68
C ASP A 90 4.64 -8.47 1.00
N GLN A 91 3.42 -8.32 1.54
CA GLN A 91 2.89 -7.04 2.01
C GLN A 91 2.46 -7.24 3.46
N ALA A 92 3.47 -7.22 4.34
CA ALA A 92 3.39 -7.73 5.70
C ALA A 92 2.77 -9.13 5.68
N GLY A 93 3.49 -10.14 5.19
CA GLY A 93 3.04 -11.51 4.99
C GLY A 93 2.70 -11.82 3.54
N THR A 94 2.99 -13.07 3.13
CA THR A 94 2.81 -13.54 1.75
C THR A 94 1.33 -13.55 1.34
N GLY A 95 1.02 -12.92 0.22
CA GLY A 95 -0.28 -12.98 -0.45
C GLY A 95 -0.11 -12.99 -1.96
N VAL A 96 -1.21 -13.19 -2.69
CA VAL A 96 -1.24 -13.14 -4.16
C VAL A 96 -1.95 -11.89 -4.63
N ILE A 97 -1.29 -11.10 -5.48
CA ILE A 97 -1.93 -9.99 -6.19
C ILE A 97 -3.00 -10.58 -7.09
N ALA A 98 -4.20 -10.01 -7.01
CA ALA A 98 -5.31 -10.37 -7.87
C ALA A 98 -6.03 -9.13 -8.39
N LEU A 99 -6.64 -9.25 -9.57
CA LEU A 99 -7.61 -8.30 -10.10
C LEU A 99 -9.01 -8.81 -9.80
N LYS A 100 -9.84 -7.99 -9.17
CA LYS A 100 -11.26 -8.31 -8.98
C LYS A 100 -12.02 -8.07 -10.28
N ASP A 101 -12.80 -9.04 -10.73
CA ASP A 101 -13.66 -8.96 -11.92
C ASP A 101 -14.91 -8.12 -11.62
N THR A 102 -14.70 -6.81 -11.50
CA THR A 102 -15.72 -5.78 -11.33
C THR A 102 -15.33 -4.55 -12.17
N GLU A 103 -16.21 -3.54 -12.19
CA GLU A 103 -15.87 -2.24 -12.77
C GLU A 103 -14.52 -1.73 -12.23
N ASN A 104 -13.68 -1.20 -13.12
CA ASN A 104 -12.33 -0.70 -12.86
C ASN A 104 -11.24 -1.74 -12.48
N LEU A 105 -11.57 -3.03 -12.43
CA LEU A 105 -10.61 -4.12 -12.17
C LEU A 105 -9.66 -3.82 -10.99
N PRO A 106 -10.18 -3.53 -9.77
CA PRO A 106 -9.33 -3.08 -8.68
C PRO A 106 -8.31 -4.14 -8.30
N ILE A 107 -7.08 -3.67 -8.03
CA ILE A 107 -5.97 -4.51 -7.57
C ILE A 107 -6.17 -4.78 -6.08
N CYS A 108 -6.09 -6.04 -5.70
CA CYS A 108 -6.19 -6.49 -4.32
C CYS A 108 -5.12 -7.53 -4.00
N LEU A 109 -4.93 -7.79 -2.71
CA LEU A 109 -4.06 -8.85 -2.22
C LEU A 109 -4.89 -9.93 -1.54
N ILE A 110 -4.81 -11.16 -2.02
CA ILE A 110 -5.51 -12.31 -1.43
C ILE A 110 -4.53 -13.07 -0.54
N LYS A 111 -4.93 -13.30 0.70
CA LYS A 111 -4.23 -14.16 1.65
C LYS A 111 -5.11 -15.34 2.02
N ASP A 112 -4.55 -16.52 1.94
CA ASP A 112 -5.26 -17.76 2.23
C ASP A 112 -5.07 -18.15 3.69
N ARG A 113 -6.10 -18.72 4.30
CA ARG A 113 -6.12 -19.22 5.67
C ARG A 113 -6.80 -20.59 5.69
N ASP A 114 -6.32 -21.50 6.53
CA ASP A 114 -7.08 -22.73 6.78
C ASP A 114 -8.39 -22.35 7.49
N ALA A 115 -9.52 -22.69 6.87
CA ALA A 115 -10.84 -22.41 7.40
C ALA A 115 -11.11 -23.23 8.68
N GLY A 116 -10.50 -24.40 8.82
CA GLY A 116 -10.57 -25.26 10.02
C GLY A 116 -11.92 -25.25 10.74
N LYS A 117 -11.89 -24.96 12.05
CA LYS A 117 -13.07 -24.72 12.90
C LYS A 117 -13.36 -23.22 13.11
N LEU A 118 -12.83 -22.35 12.24
CA LEU A 118 -12.94 -20.91 12.43
C LEU A 118 -14.39 -20.45 12.35
N ARG A 119 -14.75 -19.51 13.21
CA ARG A 119 -16.05 -18.83 13.16
C ARG A 119 -16.02 -17.73 12.12
N ILE A 120 -16.22 -18.10 10.86
CA ILE A 120 -16.25 -17.15 9.73
C ILE A 120 -17.53 -16.29 9.74
N ARG A 121 -18.61 -16.79 10.36
CA ARG A 121 -19.86 -16.03 10.55
C ARG A 121 -19.61 -14.83 11.45
N GLY A 122 -19.65 -13.64 10.88
CA GLY A 122 -19.41 -12.38 11.60
C GLY A 122 -18.08 -11.70 11.26
N LEU A 123 -17.28 -12.26 10.34
CA LEU A 123 -16.11 -11.58 9.81
C LEU A 123 -16.55 -10.30 9.07
N GLN A 124 -16.31 -9.16 9.69
CA GLN A 124 -16.65 -7.84 9.16
C GLN A 124 -15.52 -7.27 8.31
N PHE A 125 -15.87 -6.43 7.34
CA PHE A 125 -14.87 -5.62 6.65
C PHE A 125 -14.30 -4.58 7.60
N ALA A 126 -13.01 -4.30 7.42
CA ALA A 126 -12.29 -3.36 8.26
C ALA A 126 -11.53 -2.41 7.35
N SER A 127 -11.84 -1.12 7.42
CA SER A 127 -11.14 -0.10 6.65
C SER A 127 -10.86 1.11 7.51
N HIS A 128 -9.58 1.48 7.56
CA HIS A 128 -9.08 2.63 8.29
C HIS A 128 -7.76 3.05 7.65
N ARG A 129 -7.44 4.35 7.67
CA ARG A 129 -6.24 4.88 7.01
C ARG A 129 -4.93 4.25 7.52
N ASN A 130 -4.92 3.78 8.77
CA ASN A 130 -3.76 3.20 9.45
C ASN A 130 -3.80 1.68 9.59
N ILE A 131 -4.66 0.98 8.87
CA ILE A 131 -4.64 -0.49 8.80
C ILE A 131 -4.68 -0.91 7.34
N LEU A 132 -4.13 -2.08 7.01
CA LEU A 132 -4.41 -2.71 5.73
C LEU A 132 -5.85 -3.19 5.69
N SER A 133 -6.67 -2.51 4.88
CA SER A 133 -8.12 -2.73 4.84
C SER A 133 -8.47 -4.15 4.38
N LEU A 134 -9.30 -4.85 5.15
CA LEU A 134 -9.95 -6.10 4.75
C LEU A 134 -11.23 -5.77 3.99
N ILE A 135 -11.24 -6.01 2.69
CA ILE A 135 -12.26 -5.52 1.76
C ILE A 135 -13.22 -6.60 1.25
N ASP A 136 -12.84 -7.87 1.30
CA ASP A 136 -13.71 -9.01 0.95
C ASP A 136 -13.20 -10.28 1.64
N HIS A 137 -14.03 -11.31 1.69
CA HIS A 137 -13.61 -12.66 2.05
C HIS A 137 -14.51 -13.70 1.36
N PHE A 138 -13.95 -14.87 1.07
CA PHE A 138 -14.73 -16.00 0.54
C PHE A 138 -14.08 -17.32 0.93
N GLN A 139 -14.84 -18.39 0.91
CA GLN A 139 -14.36 -19.72 1.28
C GLN A 139 -14.45 -20.66 0.08
N SER A 140 -13.35 -21.37 -0.19
CA SER A 140 -13.29 -22.46 -1.18
C SER A 140 -12.75 -23.71 -0.50
N GLY A 141 -13.59 -24.75 -0.38
CA GLY A 141 -13.26 -25.95 0.36
C GLY A 141 -12.86 -25.66 1.82
N TYR A 142 -11.65 -26.09 2.20
CA TYR A 142 -11.06 -25.85 3.51
C TYR A 142 -10.22 -24.57 3.59
N THR A 143 -10.24 -23.73 2.57
CA THR A 143 -9.47 -22.48 2.54
C THR A 143 -10.39 -21.27 2.64
N LEU A 144 -10.12 -20.42 3.61
CA LEU A 144 -10.66 -19.07 3.72
C LEU A 144 -9.73 -18.10 3.00
N HIS A 145 -10.24 -17.41 1.99
CA HIS A 145 -9.54 -16.37 1.26
C HIS A 145 -9.94 -15.01 1.84
N LEU A 146 -8.95 -14.25 2.29
CA LEU A 146 -9.11 -12.91 2.84
C LEU A 146 -8.53 -11.92 1.84
N VAL A 147 -9.35 -10.97 1.41
CA VAL A 147 -9.00 -10.01 0.37
C VAL A 147 -8.72 -8.66 1.01
N TYR A 148 -7.50 -8.18 0.84
CA TYR A 148 -7.03 -6.91 1.36
C TYR A 148 -6.82 -5.88 0.25
N GLU A 149 -6.79 -4.61 0.63
CA GLU A 149 -6.24 -3.57 -0.26
C GLU A 149 -4.77 -3.87 -0.59
N TYR A 150 -4.37 -3.54 -1.81
CA TYR A 150 -2.99 -3.65 -2.25
C TYR A 150 -2.29 -2.29 -2.10
N GLU A 151 -1.19 -2.28 -1.36
CA GLU A 151 -0.30 -1.13 -1.22
C GLU A 151 0.96 -1.33 -2.06
N HIS A 152 1.07 -0.55 -3.13
CA HIS A 152 2.16 -0.70 -4.07
C HIS A 152 3.52 -0.39 -3.43
N LEU A 153 4.39 -1.40 -3.37
CA LEU A 153 5.76 -1.31 -2.85
C LEU A 153 5.82 -0.77 -1.41
N ALA A 154 4.87 -1.14 -0.55
CA ALA A 154 4.97 -0.86 0.87
C ALA A 154 6.18 -1.58 1.48
N ILE A 155 6.88 -0.91 2.41
CA ILE A 155 8.10 -1.42 3.04
C ILE A 155 7.84 -1.57 4.53
N SER A 156 8.30 -2.65 5.15
CA SER A 156 8.18 -2.81 6.60
C SER A 156 9.03 -1.79 7.35
N LEU A 157 8.54 -1.34 8.50
CA LEU A 157 9.23 -0.39 9.36
C LEU A 157 10.58 -0.94 9.86
N GLY A 158 10.68 -2.25 10.08
CA GLY A 158 11.95 -2.93 10.33
C GLY A 158 13.00 -2.72 9.25
N CYS A 159 12.61 -2.81 7.97
CA CYS A 159 13.51 -2.52 6.86
C CYS A 159 13.91 -1.04 6.84
N VAL A 160 12.98 -0.12 7.13
CA VAL A 160 13.28 1.32 7.19
C VAL A 160 14.26 1.63 8.32
N ALA A 161 14.06 1.06 9.51
CA ALA A 161 14.92 1.27 10.67
C ALA A 161 16.36 0.78 10.47
N GLY A 162 16.57 -0.31 9.72
CA GLY A 162 17.93 -0.75 9.37
C GLY A 162 18.68 0.28 8.49
N ASN A 163 17.95 1.02 7.66
CA ASN A 163 18.52 1.88 6.63
C ASN A 163 18.56 3.37 7.02
N VAL A 164 17.71 3.80 7.96
CA VAL A 164 17.56 5.21 8.32
C VAL A 164 17.47 5.38 9.83
N GLN A 165 18.11 6.44 10.34
CA GLN A 165 17.96 6.88 11.73
C GLN A 165 16.66 7.68 11.89
N PHE A 166 15.83 7.29 12.85
CA PHE A 166 14.62 8.03 13.22
C PHE A 166 14.97 9.11 14.25
N SER A 167 14.32 10.27 14.13
CA SER A 167 14.29 11.29 15.18
C SER A 167 13.07 11.08 16.08
N ASP A 168 13.07 11.61 17.30
CA ASP A 168 11.91 11.56 18.20
C ASP A 168 10.61 12.02 17.54
N ALA A 169 10.66 13.06 16.71
CA ALA A 169 9.49 13.53 15.97
C ALA A 169 9.00 12.50 14.94
N ASP A 170 9.92 11.79 14.27
CA ASP A 170 9.55 10.70 13.36
C ASP A 170 8.95 9.51 14.14
N ILE A 171 9.55 9.12 15.27
CA ILE A 171 9.09 8.03 16.13
C ILE A 171 7.70 8.35 16.69
N ALA A 172 7.52 9.55 17.26
CA ALA A 172 6.23 10.02 17.75
C ALA A 172 5.16 10.03 16.64
N THR A 173 5.54 10.39 15.40
CA THR A 173 4.65 10.33 14.23
C THR A 173 4.20 8.90 13.95
N VAL A 174 5.13 7.93 13.94
CA VAL A 174 4.82 6.51 13.77
C VAL A 174 3.89 6.01 14.89
N CYS A 175 4.22 6.30 16.15
CA CYS A 175 3.41 5.89 17.30
C CYS A 175 1.99 6.45 17.25
N ARG A 176 1.82 7.73 16.88
CA ARG A 176 0.50 8.33 16.74
C ARG A 176 -0.34 7.62 15.67
N GLU A 177 0.23 7.35 14.50
CA GLU A 177 -0.51 6.64 13.44
C GLU A 177 -0.85 5.19 13.82
N ILE A 178 0.06 4.48 14.51
CA ILE A 178 -0.21 3.15 15.05
C ILE A 178 -1.35 3.20 16.07
N LEU A 179 -1.32 4.14 17.00
CA LEU A 179 -2.35 4.30 18.03
C LEU A 179 -3.71 4.67 17.45
N GLU A 180 -3.77 5.50 16.40
CA GLU A 180 -5.04 5.75 15.69
C GLU A 180 -5.58 4.46 15.02
N GLY A 181 -4.71 3.62 14.47
CA GLY A 181 -5.07 2.28 13.99
C GLY A 181 -5.60 1.38 15.10
N LEU A 182 -4.88 1.30 16.23
CA LEU A 182 -5.30 0.49 17.39
C LEU A 182 -6.61 0.99 18.00
N LYS A 183 -6.81 2.30 18.08
CA LYS A 183 -8.08 2.90 18.54
C LYS A 183 -9.25 2.43 17.69
N PHE A 184 -9.11 2.43 16.37
CA PHE A 184 -10.13 1.87 15.49
C PHE A 184 -10.38 0.38 15.78
N ILE A 185 -9.32 -0.41 15.93
CA ILE A 185 -9.41 -1.85 16.19
C ILE A 185 -10.10 -2.13 17.54
N HIS A 186 -9.66 -1.48 18.61
CA HIS A 186 -10.17 -1.67 19.97
C HIS A 186 -11.60 -1.15 20.13
N SER A 187 -11.89 0.04 19.63
CA SER A 187 -13.19 0.69 19.87
C SER A 187 -14.25 0.31 18.83
N ALA A 188 -13.91 0.29 17.53
CA ALA A 188 -14.87 0.04 16.46
C ALA A 188 -14.99 -1.45 16.12
N LEU A 189 -13.86 -2.16 15.96
CA LEU A 189 -13.88 -3.59 15.66
C LEU A 189 -14.09 -4.46 16.91
N ARG A 190 -13.91 -3.88 18.10
CA ARG A 190 -14.05 -4.55 19.40
C ARG A 190 -13.20 -5.83 19.47
N THR A 191 -11.95 -5.72 19.05
CA THR A 191 -10.96 -6.80 19.15
C THR A 191 -9.59 -6.20 19.47
N SER A 192 -8.59 -7.03 19.76
CA SER A 192 -7.18 -6.64 19.82
C SER A 192 -6.49 -6.95 18.50
N TYR A 193 -5.37 -6.30 18.22
CA TYR A 193 -4.54 -6.64 17.07
C TYR A 193 -3.76 -7.94 17.32
N GLY A 194 -3.06 -8.02 18.45
CA GLY A 194 -2.44 -9.21 19.02
C GLY A 194 -1.11 -9.62 18.42
N LEU A 195 -0.68 -9.02 17.30
CA LEU A 195 0.57 -9.33 16.60
C LEU A 195 1.31 -8.06 16.17
N LEU A 196 1.25 -7.01 16.98
CA LEU A 196 1.92 -5.75 16.66
C LEU A 196 3.43 -5.92 16.82
N ASP A 197 4.16 -5.66 15.74
CA ASP A 197 5.63 -5.65 15.69
C ASP A 197 6.11 -4.67 14.61
N PHE A 198 7.35 -4.20 14.70
CA PHE A 198 7.94 -3.32 13.68
C PHE A 198 8.04 -4.00 12.30
N SER A 199 8.10 -5.33 12.23
CA SER A 199 8.06 -6.07 10.96
C SER A 199 6.67 -6.04 10.30
N ASN A 200 5.66 -5.79 11.14
CA ASN A 200 4.23 -5.83 10.83
C ASN A 200 3.67 -4.43 10.54
N VAL A 201 4.43 -3.37 10.81
CA VAL A 201 4.06 -2.01 10.42
C VAL A 201 4.64 -1.69 9.05
N LEU A 202 3.79 -1.22 8.14
CA LEU A 202 4.16 -0.85 6.77
C LEU A 202 4.23 0.68 6.61
N LEU A 203 5.19 1.12 5.80
CA LEU A 203 5.31 2.49 5.30
C LEU A 203 5.03 2.50 3.80
N THR A 204 4.05 3.31 3.39
CA THR A 204 3.67 3.48 1.97
C THR A 204 4.50 4.55 1.27
N TRP A 205 4.43 4.62 -0.07
CA TRP A 205 5.13 5.64 -0.85
C TRP A 205 4.60 7.08 -0.61
N GLN A 206 3.39 7.20 -0.07
CA GLN A 206 2.80 8.45 0.39
C GLN A 206 3.33 8.88 1.77
N GLY A 207 4.03 7.99 2.48
CA GLY A 207 4.50 8.19 3.85
C GLY A 207 3.48 7.77 4.90
N GLU A 208 2.44 7.03 4.53
CA GLU A 208 1.42 6.57 5.48
C GLU A 208 1.92 5.35 6.25
N VAL A 209 1.53 5.27 7.52
CA VAL A 209 1.84 4.14 8.39
C VAL A 209 0.61 3.27 8.50
N LYS A 210 0.73 2.00 8.10
CA LYS A 210 -0.37 1.02 8.09
C LYS A 210 0.00 -0.24 8.87
N LEU A 211 -0.92 -0.72 9.70
CA LEU A 211 -0.80 -2.01 10.39
C LEU A 211 -1.08 -3.16 9.41
N GLY A 212 -0.11 -4.08 9.27
CA GLY A 212 -0.21 -5.36 8.57
C GLY A 212 0.36 -6.50 9.44
N THR A 213 0.23 -7.77 9.03
CA THR A 213 0.72 -8.90 9.84
C THR A 213 1.67 -9.75 9.02
N SER A 214 2.98 -9.53 9.22
CA SER A 214 4.03 -10.36 8.65
C SER A 214 4.34 -11.57 9.52
N CYS A 215 4.59 -12.71 8.87
CA CYS A 215 5.15 -13.88 9.51
C CYS A 215 6.65 -13.67 9.73
N PRO A 216 7.23 -14.12 10.85
CA PRO A 216 8.67 -14.21 10.97
C PRO A 216 9.21 -15.14 9.88
N LEU A 217 10.30 -14.72 9.23
CA LEU A 217 11.11 -15.50 8.27
C LEU A 217 11.76 -16.70 8.99
N ASN A 218 10.96 -17.68 9.41
CA ASN A 218 11.47 -19.02 9.66
C ASN A 218 11.31 -19.80 8.36
N LEU A 219 12.46 -20.21 7.80
CA LEU A 219 12.63 -20.84 6.49
C LEU A 219 12.04 -22.27 6.41
N ASN A 220 11.03 -22.56 7.23
CA ASN A 220 10.24 -23.78 7.15
C ASN A 220 8.89 -23.37 6.54
N PHE A 221 8.68 -23.81 5.31
CA PHE A 221 7.49 -23.61 4.47
C PHE A 221 6.25 -24.31 5.07
N THR A 222 5.93 -24.04 6.33
CA THR A 222 4.85 -24.70 7.07
C THR A 222 3.75 -23.69 7.42
N ASN A 223 2.82 -23.55 6.49
CA ASN A 223 1.37 -23.36 6.69
C ASN A 223 0.81 -22.25 7.62
N SER A 224 1.61 -21.37 8.24
CA SER A 224 1.05 -20.17 8.89
C SER A 224 1.01 -19.02 7.88
N ARG A 225 -0.03 -19.00 7.05
CA ARG A 225 -0.34 -17.88 6.15
C ARG A 225 -1.07 -16.80 6.94
N GLU A 226 -0.36 -15.98 7.71
CA GLU A 226 -1.00 -15.05 8.65
C GLU A 226 -1.80 -13.98 7.91
N ALA A 227 -3.07 -13.89 8.28
CA ALA A 227 -3.97 -12.84 7.85
C ALA A 227 -3.66 -11.55 8.63
N ASN A 228 -3.88 -10.38 8.03
CA ASN A 228 -3.70 -9.10 8.70
C ASN A 228 -4.76 -8.92 9.81
N ILE A 229 -5.47 -7.79 9.84
CA ILE A 229 -6.61 -7.60 10.75
C ILE A 229 -7.67 -8.71 10.65
N GLY A 230 -7.76 -9.42 9.52
CA GLY A 230 -8.62 -10.60 9.39
C GLY A 230 -8.27 -11.72 10.37
N GLU A 231 -7.01 -11.90 10.76
CA GLU A 231 -6.63 -12.89 11.78
C GLU A 231 -7.17 -12.49 13.15
N SER A 232 -6.99 -11.22 13.52
CA SER A 232 -7.47 -10.65 14.76
C SER A 232 -8.99 -10.75 14.89
N LEU A 233 -9.72 -10.68 13.77
CA LEU A 233 -11.17 -10.84 13.73
C LEU A 233 -11.64 -12.30 13.82
N LEU A 234 -10.75 -13.27 13.56
CA LEU A 234 -11.05 -14.70 13.62
C LEU A 234 -10.75 -15.30 15.01
N LYS A 235 -10.02 -14.59 15.87
CA LYS A 235 -9.64 -15.01 17.22
C LYS A 235 -10.60 -14.45 18.28
N GLU A 236 -10.74 -15.18 19.39
CA GLU A 236 -11.33 -14.65 20.61
C GLU A 236 -10.32 -13.71 21.28
N HIS A 237 -10.76 -12.53 21.71
CA HIS A 237 -9.91 -11.52 22.33
C HIS A 237 -10.13 -11.45 23.84
N SER A 238 -9.07 -11.11 24.58
CA SER A 238 -9.12 -10.82 26.01
C SER A 238 -8.59 -9.41 26.30
N SER A 239 -8.91 -8.87 27.48
CA SER A 239 -8.36 -7.57 27.92
C SER A 239 -6.82 -7.57 27.91
N ASP A 240 -6.20 -8.72 28.24
CA ASP A 240 -4.74 -8.87 28.25
C ASP A 240 -4.12 -8.63 26.87
N THR A 241 -4.84 -9.01 25.80
CA THR A 241 -4.35 -8.80 24.43
C THR A 241 -4.44 -7.34 23.97
N ILE A 242 -5.37 -6.56 24.51
CA ILE A 242 -5.45 -5.11 24.26
C ILE A 242 -4.27 -4.39 24.92
N GLN A 243 -3.99 -4.74 26.17
CA GLN A 243 -2.84 -4.18 26.88
C GLN A 243 -1.52 -4.57 26.20
N LYS A 244 -1.43 -5.79 25.66
CA LYS A 244 -0.27 -6.24 24.90
C LYS A 244 -0.02 -5.38 23.65
N ASP A 245 -1.07 -5.00 22.91
CA ASP A 245 -0.92 -4.09 21.77
C ASP A 245 -0.30 -2.75 22.19
N ILE A 246 -0.72 -2.21 23.34
CA ILE A 246 -0.19 -0.95 23.88
C ILE A 246 1.29 -1.10 24.24
N GLN A 247 1.66 -2.20 24.91
CA GLN A 247 3.05 -2.51 25.25
C GLN A 247 3.92 -2.65 24.00
N ASP A 248 3.39 -3.23 22.93
CA ASP A 248 4.11 -3.39 21.65
C ASP A 248 4.40 -2.04 20.97
N VAL A 249 3.56 -1.01 21.16
CA VAL A 249 3.89 0.36 20.74
C VAL A 249 5.14 0.86 21.47
N GLY A 250 5.28 0.58 22.77
CA GLY A 250 6.48 0.89 23.54
C GLY A 250 7.71 0.16 23.00
N SER A 251 7.59 -1.14 22.69
CA SER A 251 8.66 -1.92 22.06
C SER A 251 9.12 -1.32 20.73
N ILE A 252 8.18 -0.81 19.91
CA ILE A 252 8.49 -0.12 18.66
C ILE A 252 9.30 1.16 18.90
N VAL A 253 8.99 1.94 19.95
CA VAL A 253 9.79 3.14 20.30
C VAL A 253 11.24 2.76 20.63
N VAL A 254 11.42 1.72 21.44
CA VAL A 254 12.75 1.21 21.82
C VAL A 254 13.52 0.77 20.57
N PHE A 255 12.88 -0.01 19.71
CA PHE A 255 13.46 -0.49 18.46
C PHE A 255 13.88 0.65 17.52
N LEU A 256 13.00 1.63 17.28
CA LEU A 256 13.30 2.75 16.38
C LEU A 256 14.38 3.69 16.89
N SER A 257 14.57 3.73 18.21
CA SER A 257 15.59 4.56 18.86
C SER A 257 16.97 3.93 18.78
N ASP A 258 17.07 2.60 18.82
CA ASP A 258 18.35 1.87 18.72
C ASP A 258 18.53 1.18 17.36
N ARG A 259 19.16 1.92 16.43
CA ARG A 259 19.52 1.40 15.11
C ARG A 259 20.48 0.19 15.18
N THR A 260 21.37 0.13 16.16
CA THR A 260 22.38 -0.93 16.24
C THR A 260 21.71 -2.24 16.66
N ALA A 261 20.81 -2.18 17.64
CA ALA A 261 20.00 -3.32 18.03
C ALA A 261 19.06 -3.77 16.89
N ALA A 262 18.47 -2.83 16.14
CA ALA A 262 17.63 -3.15 14.98
C ALA A 262 18.37 -3.95 13.90
N LEU A 263 19.67 -3.70 13.71
CA LEU A 263 20.52 -4.43 12.75
C LEU A 263 20.97 -5.81 13.27
N LEU A 264 21.18 -5.94 14.58
CA LEU A 264 21.73 -7.15 15.21
C LEU A 264 20.65 -8.13 15.69
N GLY A 265 19.38 -7.74 15.72
CA GLY A 265 18.27 -8.58 16.21
C GLY A 265 18.42 -8.98 17.69
N SER A 266 19.15 -8.19 18.47
CA SER A 266 19.40 -8.43 19.88
C SER A 266 18.20 -8.04 20.75
N SER A 267 18.10 -8.60 21.96
CA SER A 267 17.06 -8.23 22.92
C SER A 267 17.08 -6.72 23.19
N HIS A 268 15.95 -6.06 22.99
CA HIS A 268 15.78 -4.63 23.18
C HIS A 268 15.44 -4.34 24.65
N ASP A 269 16.42 -3.84 25.40
CA ASP A 269 16.18 -3.38 26.77
C ASP A 269 16.02 -1.84 26.77
N PRO A 270 14.84 -1.31 27.17
CA PRO A 270 14.61 0.13 27.26
C PRO A 270 15.61 0.86 28.17
N ASP A 271 16.16 0.21 29.19
CA ASP A 271 17.11 0.85 30.12
C ASP A 271 18.51 0.99 29.52
N THR A 272 18.79 0.31 28.41
CA THR A 272 20.08 0.40 27.68
C THR A 272 19.99 1.13 26.34
N SER A 273 18.77 1.42 25.89
CA SER A 273 18.52 2.07 24.60
C SER A 273 18.73 3.59 24.70
N PRO A 274 19.21 4.27 23.62
CA PRO A 274 19.51 5.69 23.63
C PRO A 274 18.23 6.54 23.51
N LEU A 275 17.30 6.37 24.44
CA LEU A 275 16.02 7.06 24.48
C LEU A 275 16.16 8.49 25.00
N SER A 276 15.42 9.42 24.43
CA SER A 276 15.20 10.72 25.07
C SER A 276 14.35 10.55 26.33
N GLN A 277 14.38 11.54 27.22
CA GLN A 277 13.57 11.51 28.45
C GLN A 277 12.07 11.35 28.14
N MET A 278 11.57 12.03 27.11
CA MET A 278 10.16 11.95 26.72
C MET A 278 9.81 10.58 26.15
N ALA A 279 10.67 10.02 25.29
CA ALA A 279 10.49 8.68 24.74
C ALA A 279 10.54 7.60 25.84
N TYR A 280 11.47 7.72 26.80
CA TYR A 280 11.55 6.82 27.94
C TYR A 280 10.28 6.87 28.80
N SER A 281 9.80 8.07 29.15
CA SER A 281 8.56 8.24 29.91
C SER A 281 7.34 7.68 29.18
N PHE A 282 7.26 7.85 27.85
CA PHE A 282 6.23 7.22 27.03
C PHE A 282 6.29 5.69 27.11
N VAL A 283 7.47 5.08 26.96
CA VAL A 283 7.67 3.62 27.06
C VAL A 283 7.29 3.07 28.43
N GLN A 284 7.53 3.81 29.52
CA GLN A 284 7.06 3.36 30.84
C GLN A 284 5.53 3.42 30.93
N ARG A 285 4.90 4.48 30.42
CA ARG A 285 3.43 4.59 30.36
C ARG A 285 2.77 3.48 29.56
N THR A 286 3.42 2.94 28.51
CA THR A 286 2.87 1.79 27.77
C THR A 286 2.87 0.48 28.57
N LYS A 287 3.64 0.40 29.65
CA LYS A 287 3.70 -0.78 30.53
C LYS A 287 2.66 -0.72 31.66
N GLU A 288 2.17 0.47 31.98
CA GLU A 288 1.10 0.71 32.96
C GLU A 288 -0.26 0.32 32.39
N ASP A 289 -1.24 0.08 33.27
CA ASP A 289 -2.64 -0.17 32.88
C ASP A 289 -3.25 1.12 32.31
N THR A 290 -3.24 1.25 30.98
CA THR A 290 -3.63 2.47 30.26
C THR A 290 -4.46 2.14 29.03
N THR A 291 -5.08 3.15 28.45
CA THR A 291 -5.90 3.03 27.23
C THR A 291 -5.23 3.74 26.06
N VAL A 292 -5.55 3.33 24.84
CA VAL A 292 -5.10 4.00 23.62
C VAL A 292 -5.53 5.48 23.63
N GLU A 293 -6.74 5.78 24.08
CA GLU A 293 -7.27 7.16 24.17
C GLU A 293 -6.50 8.05 25.15
N SER A 294 -5.98 7.46 26.23
CA SER A 294 -5.10 8.15 27.17
C SER A 294 -3.73 8.39 26.55
N LEU A 295 -3.15 7.34 25.95
CA LEU A 295 -1.80 7.38 25.40
C LEU A 295 -1.67 8.31 24.17
N ILE A 296 -2.73 8.49 23.38
CA ILE A 296 -2.77 9.46 22.27
C ILE A 296 -2.52 10.91 22.75
N LYS A 297 -2.83 11.21 24.02
CA LYS A 297 -2.65 12.55 24.62
C LYS A 297 -1.29 12.73 25.31
N ASP A 298 -0.41 11.74 25.19
CA ASP A 298 0.92 11.76 25.78
C ASP A 298 1.78 12.89 25.20
N GLU A 299 2.55 13.55 26.06
CA GLU A 299 3.45 14.64 25.68
C GLU A 299 4.48 14.24 24.61
N PHE A 300 4.94 12.99 24.59
CA PHE A 300 5.82 12.48 23.54
C PHE A 300 5.18 12.58 22.16
N LEU A 301 3.87 12.32 22.06
CA LEU A 301 3.13 12.41 20.80
C LEU A 301 2.90 13.86 20.34
N HIS A 302 3.13 14.88 21.19
CA HIS A 302 3.16 16.27 20.74
C HIS A 302 4.37 16.58 19.85
N LEU A 303 5.43 15.74 19.88
CA LEU A 303 6.57 15.85 18.97
C LEU A 303 6.23 15.37 17.55
N ALA A 304 5.14 14.62 17.40
CA ALA A 304 4.75 14.05 16.13
C ALA A 304 4.42 15.15 15.11
N ASN A 305 4.83 14.96 13.85
CA ASN A 305 4.71 15.99 12.82
C ASN A 305 3.25 16.45 12.65
N PRO A 306 2.96 17.77 12.72
CA PRO A 306 1.59 18.27 12.74
C PRO A 306 0.86 18.08 11.40
N GLY A 307 1.60 17.99 10.29
CA GLY A 307 1.04 17.72 8.96
C GLY A 307 0.71 16.24 8.71
N GLY A 308 0.94 15.34 9.67
CA GLY A 308 0.76 13.89 9.51
C GLY A 308 2.03 13.17 9.07
N ALA A 309 1.87 11.93 8.62
CA ALA A 309 2.98 11.00 8.37
C ALA A 309 3.78 11.27 7.07
N TRP A 310 3.39 12.26 6.26
CA TRP A 310 4.10 12.61 5.01
C TRP A 310 5.60 12.88 5.21
N SER A 311 6.03 13.32 6.39
CA SER A 311 7.44 13.54 6.72
C SER A 311 8.28 12.24 6.62
N LEU A 312 7.65 11.08 6.80
CA LEU A 312 8.27 9.76 6.68
C LEU A 312 8.50 9.35 5.22
N LYS A 313 7.91 10.06 4.24
CA LYS A 313 8.13 9.81 2.81
C LYS A 313 9.61 9.88 2.42
N ARG A 314 10.39 10.73 3.09
CA ARG A 314 11.85 10.79 2.90
C ARG A 314 12.55 9.50 3.30
N HIS A 315 12.08 8.84 4.36
CA HIS A 315 12.62 7.59 4.89
C HIS A 315 12.26 6.42 3.99
N TYR A 316 11.04 6.44 3.44
CA TYR A 316 10.60 5.51 2.39
C TYR A 316 11.56 5.52 1.20
N PHE A 317 11.80 6.67 0.55
CA PHE A 317 12.63 6.73 -0.65
C PHE A 317 14.11 6.41 -0.41
N ARG A 318 14.62 6.63 0.81
CA ARG A 318 15.97 6.20 1.20
C ARG A 318 16.08 4.68 1.34
N THR A 319 14.99 4.03 1.72
CA THR A 319 14.95 2.58 1.95
C THR A 319 14.52 1.80 0.71
N LEU A 320 13.73 2.41 -0.19
CA LEU A 320 13.10 1.74 -1.33
C LEU A 320 14.03 0.81 -2.15
N PRO A 321 15.26 1.20 -2.51
CA PRO A 321 16.15 0.31 -3.27
C PRO A 321 16.52 -0.99 -2.55
N LEU A 322 16.37 -1.03 -1.23
CA LEU A 322 16.77 -2.13 -0.35
C LEU A 322 15.56 -2.87 0.26
N GLY A 323 14.37 -2.27 0.22
CA GLY A 323 13.15 -2.80 0.83
C GLY A 323 12.25 -3.59 -0.11
N ILE A 324 12.48 -3.54 -1.43
CA ILE A 324 11.64 -4.25 -2.40
C ILE A 324 11.99 -5.74 -2.39
N ARG A 325 11.01 -6.58 -2.04
CA ARG A 325 11.06 -8.03 -2.25
C ARG A 325 10.39 -8.35 -3.57
N ILE A 326 11.14 -8.93 -4.52
CA ILE A 326 10.59 -9.37 -5.79
C ILE A 326 9.80 -10.67 -5.54
N GLY A 327 8.54 -10.65 -5.95
CA GLY A 327 7.62 -11.77 -5.87
C GLY A 327 7.90 -12.92 -6.85
N SER A 328 7.09 -13.97 -6.79
CA SER A 328 7.09 -15.07 -7.77
C SER A 328 5.76 -15.13 -8.53
N LYS A 329 5.76 -15.68 -9.76
CA LYS A 329 4.53 -15.84 -10.56
C LYS A 329 3.62 -16.88 -9.86
N ALA A 330 2.31 -16.60 -9.78
CA ALA A 330 1.34 -17.60 -9.34
C ALA A 330 1.10 -18.65 -10.43
N ASN A 331 0.82 -19.90 -10.03
CA ASN A 331 0.55 -20.96 -11.00
C ASN A 331 -0.82 -20.75 -11.65
N GLU A 332 -0.95 -21.08 -12.93
CA GLU A 332 -2.21 -20.91 -13.69
C GLU A 332 -3.33 -21.84 -13.17
N ASP A 333 -2.96 -22.92 -12.47
CA ASP A 333 -3.87 -23.88 -11.84
C ASP A 333 -4.43 -23.41 -10.48
N ASP A 334 -3.98 -22.27 -9.93
CA ASP A 334 -4.44 -21.71 -8.64
C ASP A 334 -5.71 -20.83 -8.76
N ASN A 335 -6.28 -20.70 -9.98
CA ASN A 335 -7.46 -19.90 -10.32
C ASN A 335 -8.76 -20.72 -10.33
#